data_AF-A0A7C6ZKP4-F1
#
_entry.id   AF-A0A7C6ZKP4-F1
#
_cell.length_a   1.000
_cell.length_b   1.000
_cell.length_c   1.000
_cell.angle_alpha   90.00
_cell.angle_beta   90.00
_cell.angle_gamma   90.00
#
_symmetry.space_group_name_H-M   'P 1'
#
loop_
_entity.id
_entity.type
_entity.pdbx_description
1 polymer ?
#
loop_
_entity_poly.entity_id
_entity_poly.type
_entity_poly.pdbx_seq_one_letter_code
_entity_poly.pdbx_strand_id
1 'polypeptide(L)'
;MSEKDLTQAEIDALVKGEFNSDVLTDMEKDALGEIANITMGTAATTLSSLIGKKVEITTPQISITTQSQLRHDHPLPYVIVNVQYTDGLEGQNLLILKIRDAALIVDLMMGGDTSDAPEELNEIHLSAIGEAMNQMMGSGATSMSSVFQKKISISPPSVRVVNLAEEDIQQPKDSDLLVKIVFRMTIEGIIDSEIMQLIPIDFAKETAEYLIGKIGYSEGAQMQKPTTEQAPAMAKAVAEEKAASAGITVQQVQFAPLEEKQIPHEMSNISLLLDVPLQFTVELGRTQRTIKDVLEL
;
A
#
# COMPACT_ATOMS: atom_id res chain seq x y z
N MET A 1 17.21 -8.78 38.05
CA MET A 1 16.03 -8.93 37.19
C MET A 1 16.38 -10.03 36.21
N SER A 2 15.75 -11.19 36.34
CA SER A 2 16.09 -12.36 35.53
C SER A 2 15.50 -12.20 34.13
N GLU A 3 16.36 -12.23 33.12
CA GLU A 3 15.95 -12.52 31.74
C GLU A 3 15.16 -13.82 31.76
N LYS A 4 13.92 -13.76 31.27
CA LYS A 4 13.05 -14.92 31.18
C LYS A 4 13.44 -15.63 29.89
N ASP A 5 14.43 -16.52 29.96
CA ASP A 5 14.80 -17.40 28.86
C ASP A 5 13.55 -18.18 28.43
N LEU A 6 13.11 -17.96 27.19
CA LEU A 6 11.99 -18.68 26.59
C LEU A 6 12.32 -20.17 26.59
N THR A 7 11.34 -20.97 27.01
CA THR A 7 11.53 -22.41 27.12
C THR A 7 11.60 -23.04 25.73
N GLN A 8 12.33 -24.16 25.60
CA GLN A 8 12.49 -24.87 24.33
C GLN A 8 11.13 -25.28 23.71
N ALA A 9 10.08 -25.42 24.52
CA ALA A 9 8.71 -25.68 24.07
C ALA A 9 8.05 -24.45 23.43
N GLU A 10 8.33 -23.24 23.92
CA GLU A 10 7.87 -21.99 23.30
C GLU A 10 8.60 -21.74 21.98
N ILE A 11 9.90 -22.08 21.91
CA ILE A 11 10.70 -22.05 20.67
C ILE A 11 10.19 -23.08 19.66
N ASP A 12 9.88 -24.30 20.09
CA ASP A 12 9.34 -25.34 19.19
C ASP A 12 7.93 -25.00 18.70
N ALA A 13 7.12 -24.31 19.51
CA ALA A 13 5.81 -23.81 19.10
C ALA A 13 5.91 -22.63 18.11
N LEU A 14 6.93 -21.78 18.26
CA LEU A 14 7.31 -20.75 17.27
C LEU A 14 7.72 -21.39 15.92
N VAL A 15 8.48 -22.50 15.96
CA VAL A 15 9.00 -23.19 14.77
C VAL A 15 7.94 -24.09 14.09
N LYS A 16 6.95 -24.61 14.83
CA LYS A 16 5.91 -25.52 14.29
C LYS A 16 4.67 -24.85 13.72
N GLY A 17 4.56 -23.52 13.73
CA GLY A 17 3.44 -22.82 13.09
C GLY A 17 2.09 -23.03 13.78
N GLU A 18 2.06 -23.53 15.02
CA GLU A 18 0.81 -23.71 15.79
C GLU A 18 0.25 -22.39 16.37
N PHE A 19 1.00 -21.28 16.28
CA PHE A 19 0.51 -19.93 16.61
C PHE A 19 -0.08 -19.14 15.42
N ASN A 20 -0.01 -19.68 14.20
CA ASN A 20 -0.37 -18.92 12.99
C ASN A 20 -1.88 -18.60 12.87
N SER A 21 -2.76 -19.32 13.59
CA SER A 21 -4.20 -19.08 13.62
C SER A 21 -4.68 -18.21 14.79
N ASP A 22 -3.91 -18.13 15.88
CA ASP A 22 -4.32 -17.40 17.10
C ASP A 22 -3.84 -15.94 17.10
N VAL A 23 -2.82 -15.61 16.31
CA VAL A 23 -2.27 -14.25 16.28
C VAL A 23 -2.91 -13.39 15.19
N LEU A 24 -3.17 -13.96 14.01
CA LEU A 24 -3.94 -13.36 12.91
C LEU A 24 -4.93 -14.39 12.38
N THR A 25 -6.19 -14.01 12.37
CA THR A 25 -7.27 -14.78 11.75
C THR A 25 -7.12 -14.80 10.23
N ASP A 26 -7.70 -15.81 9.58
CA ASP A 26 -7.66 -15.89 8.11
C ASP A 26 -8.37 -14.70 7.46
N MET A 27 -9.43 -14.18 8.09
CA MET A 27 -10.11 -12.96 7.63
C MET A 27 -9.21 -11.73 7.70
N GLU A 28 -8.39 -11.58 8.75
CA GLU A 28 -7.43 -10.48 8.84
C GLU A 28 -6.31 -10.63 7.81
N LYS A 29 -5.82 -11.85 7.55
CA LYS A 29 -4.84 -12.11 6.48
C LYS A 29 -5.41 -11.75 5.12
N ASP A 30 -6.64 -12.16 4.82
CA ASP A 30 -7.30 -11.84 3.56
C ASP A 30 -7.50 -10.32 3.40
N ALA A 31 -7.93 -9.63 4.47
CA ALA A 31 -8.07 -8.18 4.49
C ALA A 31 -6.73 -7.47 4.23
N LEU A 32 -5.67 -7.90 4.91
CA LEU A 32 -4.32 -7.39 4.70
C LEU A 32 -3.83 -7.64 3.27
N GLY A 33 -4.12 -8.83 2.72
CA GLY A 33 -3.78 -9.19 1.35
C GLY A 33 -4.46 -8.27 0.33
N GLU A 34 -5.73 -7.95 0.53
CA GLU A 34 -6.48 -7.06 -0.35
C GLU A 34 -5.97 -5.62 -0.28
N ILE A 35 -5.74 -5.09 0.93
CA ILE A 35 -5.12 -3.76 1.12
C ILE A 35 -3.75 -3.73 0.45
N ALA A 36 -2.91 -4.74 0.71
CA ALA A 36 -1.58 -4.86 0.14
C ALA A 36 -1.62 -4.88 -1.39
N ASN A 37 -2.53 -5.64 -1.99
CA ASN A 37 -2.65 -5.76 -3.44
C ASN A 37 -3.12 -4.44 -4.10
N ILE A 38 -4.12 -3.77 -3.52
CA ILE A 38 -4.61 -2.48 -4.03
C ILE A 38 -3.51 -1.41 -3.96
N THR A 39 -2.82 -1.35 -2.83
CA THR A 39 -1.82 -0.31 -2.54
C THR A 39 -0.54 -0.52 -3.33
N MET A 40 -0.03 -1.75 -3.36
CA MET A 40 1.16 -2.09 -4.16
C MET A 40 0.87 -2.09 -5.66
N GLY A 41 -0.33 -2.43 -6.11
CA GLY A 41 -0.71 -2.30 -7.52
C GLY A 41 -0.68 -0.85 -8.01
N THR A 42 -1.16 0.09 -7.18
CA THR A 42 -1.06 1.54 -7.46
C THR A 42 0.41 1.99 -7.45
N ALA A 43 1.18 1.55 -6.46
CA ALA A 43 2.61 1.80 -6.37
C ALA A 43 3.39 1.26 -7.59
N ALA A 44 3.06 0.07 -8.08
CA ALA A 44 3.66 -0.52 -9.27
C ALA A 44 3.46 0.37 -10.51
N THR A 45 2.27 0.98 -10.64
CA THR A 45 1.97 1.91 -11.74
C THR A 45 2.84 3.17 -11.68
N THR A 46 3.05 3.71 -10.48
CA THR A 46 3.96 4.84 -10.25
C THR A 46 5.40 4.47 -10.58
N LEU A 47 5.88 3.33 -10.08
CA LEU A 47 7.23 2.85 -10.37
C LEU A 47 7.43 2.59 -11.87
N SER A 48 6.42 2.01 -12.55
CA SER A 48 6.41 1.80 -13.99
C SER A 48 6.56 3.11 -14.77
N SER A 49 5.90 4.17 -14.32
CA SER A 49 6.01 5.51 -14.91
C SER A 49 7.41 6.11 -14.71
N LEU A 50 8.06 5.83 -13.57
CA LEU A 50 9.40 6.34 -13.28
C LEU A 50 10.51 5.65 -14.08
N ILE A 51 10.40 4.33 -14.28
CA ILE A 51 11.44 3.55 -14.97
C ILE A 51 11.15 3.33 -16.46
N GLY A 52 9.96 3.73 -16.95
CA GLY A 52 9.57 3.57 -18.35
C GLY A 52 9.38 2.12 -18.81
N LYS A 53 9.19 1.17 -17.88
CA LYS A 53 8.98 -0.26 -18.14
C LYS A 53 7.74 -0.73 -17.42
N LYS A 54 7.05 -1.75 -17.95
CA LYS A 54 5.91 -2.34 -17.26
C LYS A 54 6.37 -3.02 -15.97
N VAL A 55 5.77 -2.63 -14.86
CA VAL A 55 5.97 -3.25 -13.54
C VAL A 55 4.66 -3.91 -13.14
N GLU A 56 4.72 -5.17 -12.75
CA GLU A 56 3.60 -5.90 -12.17
C GLU A 56 3.99 -6.41 -10.78
N ILE A 57 3.09 -6.20 -9.82
CA ILE A 57 3.22 -6.73 -8.46
C ILE A 57 1.97 -7.57 -8.21
N THR A 58 2.16 -8.85 -7.84
CA THR A 58 1.05 -9.78 -7.63
C THR A 58 0.66 -9.92 -6.17
N THR A 59 -0.47 -10.59 -5.94
CA THR A 59 -1.00 -10.91 -4.61
C THR A 59 0.08 -11.52 -3.70
N PRO A 60 0.21 -11.00 -2.47
CA PRO A 60 1.26 -11.44 -1.59
C PRO A 60 0.95 -12.75 -0.86
N GLN A 61 2.00 -13.37 -0.32
CA GLN A 61 1.89 -14.36 0.74
C GLN A 61 2.11 -13.70 2.10
N ILE A 62 1.21 -13.98 3.06
CA ILE A 62 1.25 -13.37 4.39
C ILE A 62 1.62 -14.45 5.41
N SER A 63 2.61 -14.14 6.24
CA SER A 63 3.10 -15.02 7.29
C SER A 63 3.50 -14.21 8.51
N ILE A 64 3.57 -14.85 9.68
CA ILE A 64 4.11 -14.24 10.88
C ILE A 64 5.59 -14.62 10.98
N THR A 65 6.43 -13.67 11.37
CA THR A 65 7.86 -13.86 11.59
C THR A 65 8.29 -13.13 12.85
N THR A 66 9.51 -13.40 13.29
CA THR A 66 10.22 -12.61 14.31
C THR A 66 11.47 -12.00 13.69
N GLN A 67 12.09 -11.04 14.38
CA GLN A 67 13.40 -10.54 13.99
C GLN A 67 14.40 -11.69 13.91
N SER A 68 14.40 -12.59 14.90
CA SER A 68 15.32 -13.74 14.94
C SER A 68 15.15 -14.71 13.76
N GLN A 69 13.91 -15.04 13.40
CA GLN A 69 13.63 -15.92 12.25
C GLN A 69 14.07 -15.27 10.94
N LEU A 70 13.83 -13.96 10.80
CA LEU A 70 14.22 -13.22 9.61
C LEU A 70 15.74 -13.19 9.41
N ARG A 71 16.52 -13.02 10.48
CA ARG A 71 17.99 -13.11 10.42
C ARG A 71 18.47 -14.48 9.94
N HIS A 72 17.77 -15.55 10.34
CA HIS A 72 18.10 -16.92 9.94
C HIS A 72 17.75 -17.20 8.47
N ASP A 73 16.54 -16.81 8.05
CA ASP A 73 16.02 -17.11 6.71
C ASP A 73 16.71 -16.26 5.62
N HIS A 74 17.21 -15.07 5.98
CA HIS A 74 17.72 -14.08 5.03
C HIS A 74 19.10 -13.53 5.44
N PRO A 75 20.18 -14.33 5.40
CA PRO A 75 21.51 -13.94 5.92
C PRO A 75 22.32 -13.02 4.97
N LEU A 76 21.75 -12.62 3.85
CA LEU A 76 22.41 -11.79 2.85
C LEU A 76 22.18 -10.29 3.15
N PRO A 77 23.01 -9.39 2.62
CA PRO A 77 22.73 -7.96 2.70
C PRO A 77 21.56 -7.58 1.77
N TYR A 78 20.67 -6.74 2.29
CA TYR A 78 19.48 -6.25 1.59
C TYR A 78 19.43 -4.73 1.60
N VAL A 79 18.70 -4.15 0.64
CA VAL A 79 18.27 -2.76 0.70
C VAL A 79 17.00 -2.69 1.53
N ILE A 80 17.02 -1.88 2.58
CA ILE A 80 15.87 -1.64 3.45
C ILE A 80 15.42 -0.21 3.28
N VAL A 81 14.13 -0.07 2.99
CA VAL A 81 13.41 1.20 2.89
C VAL A 81 12.45 1.26 4.07
N ASN A 82 12.68 2.21 4.97
CA ASN A 82 11.82 2.43 6.14
C ASN A 82 10.93 3.65 5.93
N VAL A 83 9.62 3.45 6.09
CA VAL A 83 8.59 4.49 6.01
C VAL A 83 7.76 4.45 7.29
N GLN A 84 7.53 5.62 7.89
CA GLN A 84 6.68 5.77 9.05
C GLN A 84 5.34 6.37 8.63
N TYR A 85 4.21 5.77 9.02
CA TYR A 85 2.92 6.44 8.97
C TYR A 85 2.82 7.47 10.09
N THR A 86 2.40 8.69 9.74
CA THR A 86 2.44 9.87 10.63
C THR A 86 1.09 10.52 10.86
N ASP A 87 0.10 10.24 10.00
CA ASP A 87 -1.27 10.73 10.12
C ASP A 87 -2.20 9.64 9.57
N GLY A 88 -3.38 9.50 10.15
CA GLY A 88 -4.36 8.48 9.79
C GLY A 88 -4.06 7.08 10.31
N LEU A 89 -2.80 6.66 10.26
CA LEU A 89 -2.31 5.39 10.80
C LEU A 89 -0.99 5.65 11.53
N GLU A 90 -0.65 4.81 12.52
CA GLU A 90 0.61 4.94 13.25
C GLU A 90 1.36 3.62 13.24
N GLY A 91 2.45 3.55 12.47
CA GLY A 91 3.25 2.34 12.40
C GLY A 91 4.42 2.45 11.44
N GLN A 92 5.39 1.57 11.66
CA GLN A 92 6.53 1.41 10.76
C GLN A 92 6.17 0.44 9.64
N ASN A 93 6.64 0.76 8.44
CA ASN A 93 6.55 -0.07 7.27
C ASN A 93 7.93 -0.19 6.65
N LEU A 94 8.45 -1.42 6.63
CA LEU A 94 9.75 -1.72 6.07
C LEU A 94 9.55 -2.47 4.76
N LEU A 95 10.17 -1.98 3.69
CA LEU A 95 10.34 -2.73 2.44
C LEU A 95 11.77 -3.23 2.34
N ILE A 96 11.93 -4.48 1.95
CA ILE A 96 13.19 -5.18 1.84
C ILE A 96 13.31 -5.70 0.41
N LEU A 97 14.39 -5.31 -0.26
CA LEU A 97 14.70 -5.67 -1.63
C LEU A 97 16.11 -6.23 -1.72
N LYS A 98 16.34 -7.14 -2.65
CA LYS A 98 17.70 -7.60 -2.96
C LYS A 98 18.50 -6.44 -3.55
N ILE A 99 19.78 -6.36 -3.20
CA ILE A 99 20.70 -5.33 -3.71
C ILE A 99 20.73 -5.31 -5.24
N ARG A 100 20.77 -6.49 -5.86
CA ARG A 100 20.76 -6.63 -7.32
C ARG A 100 19.53 -5.99 -7.97
N ASP A 101 18.35 -6.25 -7.41
CA ASP A 101 17.09 -5.72 -7.98
C ASP A 101 17.03 -4.19 -7.81
N ALA A 102 17.47 -3.70 -6.65
CA ALA A 102 17.57 -2.26 -6.40
C ALA A 102 18.57 -1.57 -7.35
N ALA A 103 19.72 -2.19 -7.64
CA ALA A 103 20.70 -1.68 -8.60
C ALA A 103 20.13 -1.57 -10.03
N LEU A 104 19.38 -2.59 -10.47
CA LEU A 104 18.73 -2.59 -11.78
C LEU A 104 17.66 -1.50 -11.89
N ILE A 105 16.87 -1.28 -10.82
CA ILE A 105 15.88 -0.20 -10.77
C ILE A 105 16.55 1.17 -10.87
N VAL A 106 17.63 1.39 -10.11
CA VAL A 106 18.38 2.66 -10.13
C VAL A 106 18.96 2.94 -11.51
N ASP A 107 19.55 1.93 -12.14
CA ASP A 107 20.10 2.08 -13.49
C ASP A 107 19.02 2.53 -14.48
N LEU A 108 17.84 1.90 -14.46
CA LEU A 108 16.70 2.31 -15.28
C LEU A 108 16.25 3.74 -14.99
N MET A 109 16.18 4.14 -13.72
CA MET A 109 15.82 5.52 -13.34
C MET A 109 16.84 6.55 -13.83
N MET A 110 18.10 6.17 -13.95
CA MET A 110 19.17 7.02 -14.48
C MET A 110 19.23 6.98 -16.02
N GLY A 111 18.31 6.28 -16.68
CA GLY A 111 18.21 6.16 -18.13
C GLY A 111 19.11 5.09 -18.74
N GLY A 112 19.63 4.16 -17.92
CA GLY A 112 20.41 3.01 -18.35
C GLY A 112 19.55 1.90 -18.96
N ASP A 113 20.22 0.87 -19.49
CA ASP A 113 19.60 -0.29 -20.14
C ASP A 113 19.80 -1.60 -19.36
N THR A 114 20.25 -1.51 -18.11
CA THR A 114 20.58 -2.59 -17.17
C THR A 114 21.84 -3.40 -17.47
N SER A 115 22.54 -3.12 -18.55
CA SER A 115 23.77 -3.84 -18.93
C SER A 115 24.94 -3.56 -18.00
N ASP A 116 25.02 -2.33 -17.49
CA ASP A 116 26.10 -1.82 -16.63
C ASP A 116 25.59 -1.44 -15.23
N ALA A 117 24.58 -2.16 -14.73
CA ALA A 117 24.03 -1.91 -13.41
C ALA A 117 25.12 -2.02 -12.32
N PRO A 118 25.14 -1.12 -11.32
CA PRO A 118 26.22 -1.07 -10.36
C PRO A 118 26.24 -2.31 -9.46
N GLU A 119 27.42 -2.89 -9.24
CA GLU A 119 27.59 -4.02 -8.31
C GLU A 119 27.34 -3.60 -6.85
N GLU A 120 27.63 -2.34 -6.52
CA GLU A 120 27.45 -1.74 -5.19
C GLU A 120 26.63 -0.45 -5.24
N LEU A 121 25.81 -0.22 -4.22
CA LEU A 121 24.97 0.95 -4.10
C LEU A 121 25.66 2.02 -3.25
N ASN A 122 26.02 3.15 -3.88
CA ASN A 122 26.54 4.32 -3.19
C ASN A 122 25.40 5.26 -2.73
N GLU A 123 25.74 6.36 -2.07
CA GLU A 123 24.75 7.33 -1.55
C GLU A 123 23.84 7.93 -2.63
N ILE A 124 24.36 8.13 -3.85
CA ILE A 124 23.57 8.65 -4.97
C ILE A 124 22.54 7.60 -5.40
N HIS A 125 22.96 6.34 -5.52
CA HIS A 125 22.06 5.23 -5.85
C HIS A 125 20.99 5.05 -4.78
N LEU A 126 21.36 5.09 -3.49
CA LEU A 126 20.40 4.99 -2.39
C LEU A 126 19.41 6.16 -2.37
N SER A 127 19.86 7.37 -2.73
CA SER A 127 18.98 8.54 -2.85
C SER A 127 18.00 8.40 -4.00
N ALA A 128 18.44 7.85 -5.14
CA ALA A 128 17.54 7.56 -6.27
C ALA A 128 16.47 6.53 -5.89
N ILE A 129 16.85 5.45 -5.19
CA ILE A 129 15.89 4.48 -4.63
C ILE A 129 14.93 5.18 -3.68
N GLY A 130 15.45 6.02 -2.78
CA GLY A 130 14.64 6.79 -1.84
C GLY A 130 13.60 7.63 -2.55
N GLU A 131 13.95 8.32 -3.64
CA GLU A 131 13.02 9.13 -4.41
C GLU A 131 11.95 8.28 -5.12
N ALA A 132 12.34 7.18 -5.79
CA ALA A 132 11.36 6.28 -6.39
C ALA A 132 10.41 5.69 -5.34
N MET A 133 10.95 5.26 -4.20
CA MET A 133 10.18 4.70 -3.12
C MET A 133 9.28 5.74 -2.45
N ASN A 134 9.72 7.00 -2.35
CA ASN A 134 8.92 8.10 -1.82
C ASN A 134 7.69 8.35 -2.70
N GLN A 135 7.88 8.39 -4.02
CA GLN A 135 6.76 8.54 -4.96
C GLN A 135 5.85 7.31 -4.97
N MET A 136 6.44 6.12 -5.00
CA MET A 136 5.72 4.85 -4.97
C MET A 136 4.87 4.72 -3.70
N MET A 137 5.45 4.92 -2.52
CA MET A 137 4.76 4.84 -1.24
C MET A 137 3.78 6.00 -1.04
N GLY A 138 4.06 7.19 -1.55
CA GLY A 138 3.11 8.31 -1.55
C GLY A 138 1.84 7.99 -2.32
N SER A 139 1.97 7.34 -3.48
CA SER A 139 0.82 6.84 -4.25
C SER A 139 0.07 5.72 -3.51
N GLY A 140 0.80 4.81 -2.86
CA GLY A 140 0.22 3.78 -2.00
C GLY A 140 -0.57 4.37 -0.82
N ALA A 141 -0.02 5.37 -0.13
CA ALA A 141 -0.68 6.10 0.96
C ALA A 141 -1.95 6.83 0.51
N THR A 142 -1.94 7.39 -0.70
CA THR A 142 -3.14 7.99 -1.31
C THR A 142 -4.20 6.93 -1.61
N SER A 143 -3.78 5.75 -2.10
CA SER A 143 -4.68 4.62 -2.30
C SER A 143 -5.29 4.13 -0.99
N MET A 144 -4.47 3.93 0.06
CA MET A 144 -4.97 3.59 1.40
C MET A 144 -5.92 4.66 1.93
N SER A 145 -5.62 5.94 1.69
CA SER A 145 -6.49 7.04 2.14
C SER A 145 -7.88 6.93 1.54
N SER A 146 -7.96 6.50 0.28
CA SER A 146 -9.22 6.30 -0.44
C SER A 146 -9.98 5.07 0.07
N VAL A 147 -9.26 3.95 0.30
CA VAL A 147 -9.82 2.71 0.86
C VAL A 147 -10.37 2.96 2.27
N PHE A 148 -9.60 3.66 3.09
CA PHE A 148 -9.98 3.95 4.48
C PHE A 148 -10.85 5.20 4.62
N GLN A 149 -11.05 6.00 3.57
CA GLN A 149 -11.74 7.30 3.65
C GLN A 149 -11.20 8.18 4.79
N LYS A 150 -9.91 8.07 5.05
CA LYS A 150 -9.17 8.76 6.10
C LYS A 150 -7.91 9.32 5.46
N LYS A 151 -7.50 10.53 5.83
CA LYS A 151 -6.22 11.06 5.36
C LYS A 151 -5.10 10.22 5.95
N ILE A 152 -4.22 9.68 5.11
CA ILE A 152 -3.03 8.95 5.52
C ILE A 152 -1.81 9.68 5.01
N SER A 153 -0.87 9.95 5.92
CA SER A 153 0.40 10.58 5.58
C SER A 153 1.56 9.68 5.99
N ILE A 154 2.65 9.78 5.23
CA ILE A 154 3.89 9.05 5.46
C ILE A 154 5.06 10.02 5.65
N SER A 155 6.08 9.59 6.38
CA SER A 155 7.37 10.26 6.41
C SER A 155 8.13 10.04 5.09
N PRO A 156 9.10 10.91 4.76
CA PRO A 156 10.10 10.57 3.75
C PRO A 156 10.77 9.23 4.09
N PRO A 157 11.03 8.35 3.10
CA PRO A 157 11.67 7.07 3.34
C PRO A 157 13.13 7.23 3.76
N SER A 158 13.59 6.38 4.67
CA SER A 158 15.01 6.19 4.95
C SER A 158 15.49 4.91 4.27
N VAL A 159 16.50 5.02 3.41
CA VAL A 159 17.06 3.88 2.66
C VAL A 159 18.46 3.56 3.17
N ARG A 160 18.72 2.27 3.41
CA ARG A 160 20.04 1.77 3.82
C ARG A 160 20.27 0.35 3.34
N VAL A 161 21.54 -0.02 3.15
CA VAL A 161 21.95 -1.41 2.98
C VAL A 161 22.19 -1.98 4.37
N VAL A 162 21.60 -3.14 4.67
CA VAL A 162 21.68 -3.77 5.99
C VAL A 162 22.00 -5.25 5.81
N ASN A 163 22.96 -5.73 6.60
CA ASN A 163 23.17 -7.16 6.74
C ASN A 163 22.24 -7.69 7.82
N LEU A 164 21.17 -8.37 7.41
CA LEU A 164 20.16 -8.89 8.33
C LEU A 164 20.74 -9.93 9.29
N ALA A 165 21.85 -10.58 8.97
CA ALA A 165 22.52 -11.49 9.90
C ALA A 165 23.18 -10.77 11.10
N GLU A 166 23.50 -9.49 10.94
CA GLU A 166 24.36 -8.73 11.87
C GLU A 166 23.61 -7.57 12.55
N GLU A 167 22.55 -7.05 11.92
CA GLU A 167 21.86 -5.84 12.35
C GLU A 167 20.35 -6.07 12.53
N ASP A 168 19.80 -5.48 13.59
CA ASP A 168 18.36 -5.43 13.81
C ASP A 168 17.70 -4.33 12.98
N ILE A 169 16.58 -4.67 12.36
CA ILE A 169 15.88 -3.76 11.44
C ILE A 169 14.89 -2.87 12.21
N GLN A 170 14.48 -3.31 13.40
CA GLN A 170 13.58 -2.58 14.28
C GLN A 170 14.20 -2.40 15.66
N GLN A 171 13.85 -1.30 16.30
CA GLN A 171 14.15 -1.14 17.72
C GLN A 171 13.23 -2.08 18.52
N PRO A 172 13.74 -2.77 19.54
CA PRO A 172 12.93 -3.66 20.35
C PRO A 172 11.79 -2.88 21.01
N LYS A 173 10.57 -3.15 20.56
CA LYS A 173 9.32 -2.81 21.26
C LYS A 173 8.85 -4.04 22.05
N ASP A 174 7.80 -3.86 22.85
CA ASP A 174 7.24 -4.89 23.74
C ASP A 174 6.80 -6.20 23.04
N SER A 175 6.68 -6.21 21.70
CA SER A 175 6.38 -7.39 20.88
C SER A 175 7.38 -7.51 19.72
N ASP A 176 8.03 -8.69 19.61
CA ASP A 176 8.94 -9.06 18.51
C ASP A 176 8.19 -9.70 17.32
N LEU A 177 6.86 -9.75 17.37
CA LEU A 177 6.05 -10.35 16.31
C LEU A 177 5.86 -9.37 15.16
N LEU A 178 6.24 -9.82 13.97
CA LEU A 178 6.14 -9.09 12.72
C LEU A 178 5.24 -9.85 11.74
N VAL A 179 4.48 -9.09 10.95
CA VAL A 179 3.80 -9.64 9.78
C VAL A 179 4.70 -9.47 8.57
N LYS A 180 5.05 -10.60 7.96
CA LYS A 180 5.83 -10.70 6.74
C LYS A 180 4.90 -10.90 5.55
N ILE A 181 4.90 -9.91 4.65
CA ILE A 181 4.11 -9.89 3.42
C ILE A 181 5.09 -9.97 2.24
N VAL A 182 5.04 -11.04 1.45
CA VAL A 182 5.96 -11.27 0.32
C VAL A 182 5.21 -11.10 -0.98
N PHE A 183 5.64 -10.13 -1.80
CA PHE A 183 5.09 -9.87 -3.12
C PHE A 183 6.04 -10.38 -4.18
N ARG A 184 5.52 -11.01 -5.24
CA ARG A 184 6.29 -11.20 -6.47
C ARG A 184 6.19 -9.94 -7.31
N MET A 185 7.34 -9.39 -7.70
CA MET A 185 7.47 -8.25 -8.58
C MET A 185 8.17 -8.67 -9.87
N THR A 186 7.57 -8.30 -11.00
CA THR A 186 8.20 -8.47 -12.32
C THR A 186 8.34 -7.12 -13.02
N ILE A 187 9.52 -6.87 -13.59
CA ILE A 187 9.79 -5.75 -14.48
C ILE A 187 10.09 -6.31 -15.86
N GLU A 188 9.40 -5.83 -16.87
CA GLU A 188 9.42 -6.34 -18.24
C GLU A 188 10.83 -6.63 -18.78
N GLY A 189 11.17 -7.92 -18.88
CA GLY A 189 12.43 -8.40 -19.46
C GLY A 189 13.67 -8.20 -18.58
N ILE A 190 13.50 -7.78 -17.31
CA ILE A 190 14.61 -7.31 -16.47
C ILE A 190 14.63 -8.03 -15.11
N ILE A 191 13.52 -7.98 -14.37
CA ILE A 191 13.43 -8.55 -13.01
C ILE A 191 12.23 -9.51 -12.94
N ASP A 192 12.45 -10.65 -12.28
CA ASP A 192 11.41 -11.50 -11.71
C ASP A 192 11.91 -11.91 -10.32
N SER A 193 11.43 -11.20 -9.30
CA SER A 193 11.94 -11.32 -7.93
C SER A 193 10.83 -11.07 -6.92
N GLU A 194 11.21 -11.07 -5.64
CA GLU A 194 10.30 -10.85 -4.52
C GLU A 194 10.69 -9.58 -3.77
N ILE A 195 9.68 -8.80 -3.39
CA ILE A 195 9.80 -7.69 -2.44
C ILE A 195 9.10 -8.13 -1.16
N MET A 196 9.78 -7.95 -0.03
CA MET A 196 9.21 -8.25 1.26
C MET A 196 8.82 -6.96 1.98
N GLN A 197 7.64 -6.96 2.58
CA GLN A 197 7.17 -5.92 3.48
C GLN A 197 7.07 -6.50 4.89
N LEU A 198 7.62 -5.78 5.87
CA LEU A 198 7.48 -6.08 7.29
C LEU A 198 6.74 -4.96 7.99
N ILE A 199 5.73 -5.33 8.75
CA ILE A 199 4.98 -4.41 9.61
C ILE A 199 4.81 -5.02 11.01
N PRO A 200 4.78 -4.21 12.07
CA PRO A 200 4.46 -4.69 13.42
C PRO A 200 3.08 -5.36 13.47
N ILE A 201 2.94 -6.38 14.31
CA ILE A 201 1.68 -7.13 14.41
C ILE A 201 0.49 -6.25 14.80
N ASP A 202 0.68 -5.31 15.74
CA ASP A 202 -0.40 -4.44 16.20
C ASP A 202 -0.90 -3.51 15.09
N PHE A 203 0.03 -3.00 14.28
CA PHE A 203 -0.29 -2.18 13.12
C PHE A 203 -1.06 -2.98 12.06
N ALA A 204 -0.67 -4.24 11.84
CA ALA A 204 -1.36 -5.11 10.91
C ALA A 204 -2.81 -5.39 11.34
N LYS A 205 -3.03 -5.64 12.64
CA LYS A 205 -4.37 -5.84 13.22
C LYS A 205 -5.24 -4.60 13.06
N GLU A 206 -4.72 -3.43 13.44
CA GLU A 206 -5.45 -2.16 13.29
C GLU A 206 -5.87 -1.93 11.82
N THR A 207 -4.95 -2.18 10.89
CA THR A 207 -5.19 -1.99 9.45
C THR A 207 -6.24 -2.98 8.93
N ALA A 208 -6.19 -4.24 9.36
CA ALA A 208 -7.15 -5.28 8.98
C ALA A 208 -8.55 -5.01 9.54
N GLU A 209 -8.64 -4.68 10.83
CA GLU A 209 -9.89 -4.33 11.51
C GLU A 209 -10.59 -3.15 10.83
N TYR A 210 -9.83 -2.16 10.36
CA TYR A 210 -10.38 -1.02 9.65
C TYR A 210 -11.13 -1.45 8.38
N LEU A 211 -10.53 -2.34 7.58
CA LEU A 211 -11.15 -2.84 6.36
C LEU A 211 -12.35 -3.74 6.66
N ILE A 212 -12.22 -4.67 7.61
CA ILE A 212 -13.29 -5.60 8.00
C ILE A 212 -14.49 -4.84 8.56
N GLY A 213 -14.24 -3.85 9.44
CA GLY A 213 -15.28 -2.98 9.99
C GLY A 213 -16.07 -2.30 8.88
N LYS A 214 -15.39 -1.79 7.85
CA LYS A 214 -16.02 -1.20 6.65
C LYS A 214 -16.90 -2.19 5.89
N ILE A 215 -16.42 -3.42 5.66
CA ILE A 215 -17.18 -4.48 4.98
C ILE A 215 -18.46 -4.80 5.77
N GLY A 216 -18.35 -4.93 7.09
CA GLY A 216 -19.48 -5.16 7.99
C GLY A 216 -20.52 -4.02 7.99
N TYR A 217 -20.09 -2.75 7.87
CA TYR A 217 -21.02 -1.62 7.69
C TYR A 217 -21.68 -1.61 6.31
N SER A 218 -20.99 -2.05 5.25
CA SER A 218 -21.57 -2.09 3.89
C SER A 218 -22.60 -3.20 3.71
N GLU A 219 -22.46 -4.36 4.35
CA GLU A 219 -23.48 -5.42 4.31
C GLU A 219 -24.73 -5.09 5.15
N GLY A 220 -24.59 -4.34 6.24
CA GLY A 220 -25.71 -3.91 7.08
C GLY A 220 -26.61 -2.82 6.48
N ALA A 221 -26.12 -2.08 5.47
CA ALA A 221 -26.85 -0.96 4.86
C ALA A 221 -27.80 -1.37 3.71
N GLN A 222 -27.79 -2.64 3.29
CA GLN A 222 -28.68 -3.17 2.24
C GLN A 222 -29.72 -4.17 2.77
N MET A 223 -30.45 -3.80 3.83
CA MET A 223 -31.74 -4.43 4.16
C MET A 223 -32.80 -3.36 4.48
N GLN A 224 -33.01 -2.40 3.58
CA GLN A 224 -34.29 -1.71 3.50
C GLN A 224 -35.18 -2.48 2.51
N LYS A 225 -36.14 -3.23 3.07
CA LYS A 225 -37.24 -3.85 2.32
C LYS A 225 -37.89 -2.80 1.41
N PRO A 226 -38.19 -3.11 0.13
CA PRO A 226 -39.02 -2.25 -0.67
C PRO A 226 -40.42 -2.23 -0.05
N THR A 227 -40.87 -1.05 0.35
CA THR A 227 -42.27 -0.81 0.72
C THR A 227 -43.12 -1.04 -0.52
N THR A 228 -43.97 -2.05 -0.48
CA THR A 228 -44.96 -2.34 -1.53
C THR A 228 -45.96 -1.19 -1.62
N GLU A 229 -45.71 -0.25 -2.54
CA GLU A 229 -46.69 0.77 -2.91
C GLU A 229 -47.71 0.15 -3.87
N GLN A 230 -48.97 0.09 -3.40
CA GLN A 230 -50.11 -0.45 -4.11
C GLN A 230 -50.46 0.44 -5.31
N ALA A 231 -50.33 -0.09 -6.52
CA ALA A 231 -50.99 0.48 -7.69
C ALA A 231 -52.44 -0.06 -7.79
N PRO A 232 -53.45 0.79 -8.07
CA PRO A 232 -54.83 0.33 -8.25
C PRO A 232 -55.00 -0.45 -9.55
N ALA A 233 -55.79 -1.50 -9.46
CA ALA A 233 -56.23 -2.34 -10.55
C ALA A 233 -57.01 -1.57 -11.62
N MET A 234 -56.67 -1.81 -12.89
CA MET A 234 -57.58 -1.57 -14.00
C MET A 234 -57.61 -2.83 -14.88
N ALA A 235 -58.76 -3.49 -14.83
CA ALA A 235 -59.08 -4.69 -15.59
C ALA A 235 -59.60 -4.34 -17.00
N LYS A 236 -59.15 -5.11 -18.00
CA LYS A 236 -59.90 -5.70 -19.13
C LYS A 236 -58.89 -6.16 -20.19
N ALA A 237 -58.72 -7.46 -20.42
CA ALA A 237 -59.60 -8.38 -21.17
C ALA A 237 -59.16 -8.51 -22.65
N VAL A 238 -59.05 -9.77 -23.08
CA VAL A 238 -59.11 -10.41 -24.42
C VAL A 238 -57.91 -11.39 -24.51
N ALA A 239 -58.05 -12.67 -24.11
CA ALA A 239 -58.70 -13.80 -24.80
C ALA A 239 -57.89 -14.36 -26.00
N GLU A 240 -57.52 -15.66 -25.87
CA GLU A 240 -57.38 -16.72 -26.92
C GLU A 240 -56.43 -16.47 -28.12
N GLU A 241 -55.66 -17.40 -28.69
CA GLU A 241 -55.58 -18.87 -28.69
C GLU A 241 -54.26 -19.27 -29.42
N LYS A 242 -53.83 -20.54 -29.23
CA LYS A 242 -53.12 -21.42 -30.19
C LYS A 242 -51.58 -21.36 -30.41
N ALA A 243 -51.00 -22.49 -30.00
CA ALA A 243 -50.19 -23.44 -30.79
C ALA A 243 -48.84 -23.02 -31.42
N ALA A 244 -47.79 -23.64 -30.88
CA ALA A 244 -46.69 -24.34 -31.56
C ALA A 244 -46.07 -23.73 -32.84
N SER A 245 -44.81 -23.31 -32.75
CA SER A 245 -43.77 -23.78 -33.68
C SER A 245 -42.37 -23.48 -33.14
N ALA A 246 -41.48 -24.46 -33.31
CA ALA A 246 -40.06 -24.33 -33.07
C ALA A 246 -39.44 -23.45 -34.16
N GLY A 247 -38.66 -22.47 -33.74
CA GLY A 247 -37.83 -21.61 -34.59
C GLY A 247 -37.03 -20.68 -33.69
N ILE A 248 -35.75 -21.00 -33.49
CA ILE A 248 -34.81 -20.11 -32.80
C ILE A 248 -34.57 -18.92 -33.73
N THR A 249 -35.22 -17.80 -33.42
CA THR A 249 -34.96 -16.50 -34.05
C THR A 249 -34.09 -15.69 -33.10
N VAL A 250 -32.82 -15.50 -33.47
CA VAL A 250 -31.88 -14.65 -32.75
C VAL A 250 -32.30 -13.20 -32.97
N GLN A 251 -32.77 -12.54 -31.91
CA GLN A 251 -33.16 -11.13 -31.95
C GLN A 251 -32.00 -10.28 -31.39
N GLN A 252 -31.44 -9.41 -32.22
CA GLN A 252 -30.38 -8.50 -31.80
C GLN A 252 -30.89 -7.54 -30.72
N VAL A 253 -30.11 -7.38 -29.66
CA VAL A 253 -30.37 -6.45 -28.56
C VAL A 253 -30.24 -5.02 -29.09
N GLN A 254 -31.34 -4.28 -29.08
CA GLN A 254 -31.37 -2.87 -29.46
C GLN A 254 -31.22 -2.03 -28.18
N PHE A 255 -30.08 -1.37 -28.02
CA PHE A 255 -29.84 -0.47 -26.90
C PHE A 255 -30.68 0.81 -27.05
N ALA A 256 -31.29 1.24 -25.95
CA ALA A 256 -31.96 2.53 -25.87
C ALA A 256 -30.92 3.66 -26.04
N PRO A 257 -31.21 4.75 -26.78
CA PRO A 257 -30.31 5.89 -26.86
C PRO A 257 -30.23 6.59 -25.50
N LEU A 258 -29.02 6.90 -25.05
CA LEU A 258 -28.80 7.73 -23.86
C LEU A 258 -29.34 9.15 -24.12
N GLU A 259 -30.26 9.60 -23.27
CA GLU A 259 -30.61 11.02 -23.18
C GLU A 259 -29.55 11.76 -22.35
N GLU A 260 -28.85 12.70 -22.98
CA GLU A 260 -27.99 13.67 -22.30
C GLU A 260 -28.83 14.61 -21.44
N LYS A 261 -28.83 14.37 -20.14
CA LYS A 261 -29.40 15.31 -19.17
C LYS A 261 -28.40 16.45 -18.93
N GLN A 262 -28.61 17.58 -19.60
CA GLN A 262 -27.86 18.81 -19.38
C GLN A 262 -27.98 19.27 -17.93
N ILE A 263 -26.85 19.35 -17.24
CA ILE A 263 -26.74 19.94 -15.90
C ILE A 263 -26.50 21.45 -16.11
N PRO A 264 -27.31 22.35 -15.53
CA PRO A 264 -27.11 23.78 -15.69
C PRO A 264 -25.78 24.24 -15.06
N HIS A 265 -25.03 25.05 -15.80
CA HIS A 265 -23.86 25.77 -15.32
C HIS A 265 -24.23 26.70 -14.15
N GLU A 266 -23.83 26.37 -12.92
CA GLU A 266 -23.65 27.36 -11.86
C GLU A 266 -22.22 27.94 -11.96
N MET A 267 -22.13 29.05 -12.69
CA MET A 267 -21.03 30.01 -12.53
C MET A 267 -21.17 30.66 -11.16
N SER A 268 -20.48 30.16 -10.12
CA SER A 268 -20.41 30.91 -8.86
C SER A 268 -19.30 30.55 -7.86
N ASN A 269 -18.25 29.80 -8.22
CA ASN A 269 -17.16 29.48 -7.26
C ASN A 269 -15.72 29.75 -7.76
N ILE A 270 -15.55 30.51 -8.84
CA ILE A 270 -14.20 30.96 -9.28
C ILE A 270 -13.72 32.21 -8.51
N SER A 271 -14.60 32.90 -7.80
CA SER A 271 -14.25 34.08 -6.98
C SER A 271 -13.66 33.74 -5.61
N LEU A 272 -13.64 32.47 -5.21
CA LEU A 272 -13.06 31.99 -3.93
C LEU A 272 -11.63 31.48 -4.06
N LEU A 273 -11.06 31.46 -5.28
CA LEU A 273 -9.66 31.10 -5.51
C LEU A 273 -8.69 32.29 -5.45
N LEU A 274 -9.17 33.53 -5.31
CA LEU A 274 -8.36 34.73 -5.54
C LEU A 274 -7.99 35.54 -4.29
N ASP A 275 -8.37 35.15 -3.08
CA ASP A 275 -7.98 35.88 -1.86
C ASP A 275 -7.49 34.94 -0.75
N VAL A 276 -6.37 34.25 -0.97
CA VAL A 276 -5.59 33.64 0.12
C VAL A 276 -4.38 34.55 0.39
N PRO A 277 -4.32 35.26 1.54
CA PRO A 277 -3.16 36.05 1.88
C PRO A 277 -1.95 35.14 2.16
N LEU A 278 -0.95 35.19 1.28
CA LEU A 278 0.35 34.54 1.50
C LEU A 278 1.14 35.33 2.55
N GLN A 279 1.53 34.66 3.63
CA GLN A 279 2.50 35.19 4.59
C GLN A 279 3.90 35.10 3.97
N PHE A 280 4.43 36.21 3.48
CA PHE A 280 5.84 36.31 3.10
C PHE A 280 6.65 36.71 4.33
N THR A 281 7.59 35.86 4.76
CA THR A 281 8.64 36.24 5.69
C THR A 281 9.84 36.71 4.87
N VAL A 282 10.20 37.99 5.00
CA VAL A 282 11.44 38.51 4.41
C VAL A 282 12.58 38.17 5.37
N GLU A 283 13.37 37.13 5.04
CA GLU A 283 14.67 36.94 5.71
C GLU A 283 15.61 38.07 5.26
N LEU A 284 15.77 39.08 6.12
CA LEU A 284 16.76 40.13 5.92
C LEU A 284 18.15 39.60 6.29
N GLY A 285 18.83 38.96 5.32
CA GLY A 285 20.28 38.76 5.30
C GLY A 285 20.86 37.80 6.33
N ARG A 286 21.46 36.69 5.86
CA ARG A 286 22.32 35.85 6.69
C ARG A 286 23.69 36.53 6.86
N THR A 287 24.05 36.92 8.07
CA THR A 287 25.44 37.26 8.42
C THR A 287 26.02 36.13 9.24
N GLN A 288 27.08 35.48 8.75
CA GLN A 288 27.85 34.53 9.56
C GLN A 288 28.88 35.28 10.40
N ARG A 289 28.83 35.06 11.72
CA ARG A 289 29.88 35.49 12.66
C ARG A 289 30.59 34.27 13.21
N THR A 290 31.90 34.41 13.44
CA THR A 290 32.66 33.35 14.09
C THR A 290 32.36 33.34 15.59
N ILE A 291 32.44 32.17 16.23
CA ILE A 291 32.18 32.00 17.67
C ILE A 291 33.04 32.96 18.51
N LYS A 292 34.21 33.35 17.99
CA LYS A 292 35.11 34.32 18.61
C LYS A 292 34.48 35.72 18.74
N ASP A 293 33.72 36.17 17.74
CA ASP A 293 33.09 37.50 17.70
C ASP A 293 31.83 37.61 18.60
N VAL A 294 31.32 36.48 19.10
CA VAL A 294 30.18 36.41 20.02
C VAL A 294 30.64 36.46 21.49
N LEU A 295 31.88 36.05 21.76
CA LEU A 295 32.44 35.94 23.11
C LEU A 295 33.15 37.21 23.62
N GLU A 296 33.24 38.26 22.79
CA GLU A 296 33.84 39.56 23.15
C GLU A 296 32.80 40.68 23.38
N LEU A 297 31.51 40.34 23.48
CA LEU A 297 30.41 41.22 23.93
C LEU A 297 29.96 40.83 25.34
#